data_AF-A0A1T2KVI0-F1
#
_entry.id   AF-A0A1T2KVI0-F1
#
_cell.length_a   1.000
_cell.length_b   1.000
_cell.length_c   1.000
_cell.angle_alpha   90.00
_cell.angle_beta   90.00
_cell.angle_gamma   90.00
#
_symmetry.space_group_name_H-M   'P 1'
#
loop_
_entity.id
_entity.type
_entity.pdbx_description
1 polymer ?
#
loop_
_entity_poly.entity_id
_entity_poly.type
_entity_poly.pdbx_seq_one_letter_code
_entity_poly.pdbx_strand_id
1 'polypeptide(L)' 'MGKFVPCQGKHACRNDEIRCLTCGRGLNEVEKLRHLMDQLALMAIDYDYENVDEYSCYVARKLKKMIVYRRENS' A
#
# COMPACT_ATOMS: atom_id res chain seq x y z
N MET A 1 -6.07 16.56 8.05
CA MET A 1 -6.20 15.19 7.48
C MET A 1 -5.49 15.15 6.12
N GLY A 2 -4.47 14.29 5.96
CA GLY A 2 -3.87 14.06 4.64
C GLY A 2 -4.78 13.19 3.77
N LYS A 3 -4.94 13.54 2.49
CA LYS A 3 -5.62 12.68 1.52
C LYS A 3 -4.62 11.67 0.97
N PHE A 4 -4.99 10.39 0.96
CA PHE A 4 -4.20 9.38 0.28
C PHE A 4 -4.32 9.59 -1.23
N VAL A 5 -3.18 9.75 -1.92
CA VAL A 5 -3.12 9.82 -3.38
C VAL A 5 -2.33 8.59 -3.86
N PRO A 6 -2.93 7.71 -4.66
CA PRO A 6 -2.23 6.54 -5.18
C PRO A 6 -1.04 6.99 -6.04
N CYS A 7 0.07 6.27 -5.93
CA CYS A 7 1.25 6.53 -6.77
C CYS A 7 0.92 6.16 -8.21
N GLN A 8 1.21 7.06 -9.15
CA GLN A 8 0.95 6.86 -10.59
C GLN A 8 2.05 6.05 -11.31
N GLY A 9 2.89 5.33 -10.57
CA GLY A 9 3.83 4.30 -11.03
C GLY A 9 4.42 4.41 -12.44
N LYS A 10 5.63 4.99 -12.54
CA LYS A 10 6.80 4.58 -13.37
C LYS A 10 7.71 5.80 -13.52
N HIS A 11 8.94 5.71 -13.02
CA HIS A 11 10.04 6.68 -13.19
C HIS A 11 10.00 8.06 -12.49
N ALA A 12 8.87 8.55 -11.99
CA ALA A 12 8.79 9.93 -11.46
C ALA A 12 9.15 10.12 -9.96
N CYS A 13 9.58 9.08 -9.25
CA CYS A 13 9.94 9.20 -7.82
C CYS A 13 11.35 9.75 -7.55
N ARG A 14 12.07 10.22 -8.57
CA ARG A 14 13.42 10.75 -8.40
C ARG A 14 13.41 12.24 -8.68
N ASN A 15 13.84 13.02 -7.68
CA ASN A 15 14.80 14.12 -7.86
C ASN A 15 15.11 14.89 -6.55
N ASP A 16 14.34 14.74 -5.47
CA ASP A 16 14.50 15.60 -4.28
C ASP A 16 14.63 14.86 -2.92
N GLU A 17 14.85 13.53 -2.94
CA GLU A 17 15.08 12.65 -1.75
C GLU A 17 14.01 12.68 -0.62
N ILE A 18 13.01 13.56 -0.67
CA ILE A 18 12.08 13.79 0.44
C ILE A 18 10.64 13.44 0.04
N ARG A 19 10.21 13.72 -1.20
CA ARG A 19 8.82 13.50 -1.65
C ARG A 19 8.72 12.96 -3.07
N CYS A 20 7.65 12.22 -3.33
CA CYS A 20 7.26 11.74 -4.64
C CYS A 20 6.60 12.88 -5.44
N LEU A 21 7.15 13.21 -6.61
CA LEU A 21 6.66 14.30 -7.46
C LEU A 21 5.24 14.06 -8.03
N THR A 22 4.78 12.81 -8.08
CA THR A 22 3.46 12.48 -8.67
C THR A 22 2.34 12.40 -7.65
N CYS A 23 2.61 11.89 -6.46
CA CYS A 23 1.58 11.75 -5.42
C CYS A 23 1.76 12.71 -4.24
N GLY A 24 2.85 13.49 -4.20
CA GLY A 24 3.17 14.42 -3.12
C GLY A 24 3.54 13.78 -1.78
N ARG A 25 3.46 12.44 -1.69
CA ARG A 25 3.76 11.66 -0.47
C ARG A 25 5.26 11.56 -0.22
N GLY A 26 5.65 11.38 1.05
CA GLY A 26 7.06 11.20 1.40
C GLY A 26 7.64 9.94 0.75
N LEU A 27 8.89 9.97 0.30
CA LEU A 27 9.51 8.77 -0.31
C LEU A 27 9.52 7.59 0.66
N ASN A 28 9.84 7.83 1.94
CA ASN A 28 9.76 6.82 3.00
C ASN A 28 8.36 6.22 3.16
N GLU A 29 7.29 7.01 2.99
CA GLU A 29 5.91 6.50 3.04
C GLU A 29 5.63 5.58 1.84
N VAL A 30 6.05 6.01 0.65
CA VAL A 30 5.86 5.25 -0.60
C VAL A 30 6.65 3.94 -0.57
N GLU A 31 7.90 3.96 -0.11
CA GLU A 31 8.75 2.77 0.00
C GLU A 31 8.21 1.79 1.03
N LYS A 32 7.81 2.27 2.22
CA LYS A 32 7.18 1.41 3.23
C LYS A 32 5.91 0.76 2.70
N LEU A 33 5.05 1.51 2.01
CA LEU A 33 3.83 0.96 1.42
C LEU A 33 4.15 -0.08 0.33
N ARG A 34 5.15 0.17 -0.52
CA ARG A 34 5.60 -0.80 -1.54
C ARG A 34 6.13 -2.07 -0.92
N HIS A 35 6.96 -1.95 0.12
CA HIS A 35 7.48 -3.11 0.84
C HIS A 35 6.33 -3.94 1.45
N LEU A 36 5.35 -3.30 2.08
CA LEU A 36 4.18 -4.02 2.62
C LEU A 36 3.35 -4.73 1.53
N MET A 37 3.16 -4.10 0.37
CA MET A 37 2.47 -4.73 -0.76
C MET A 37 3.26 -5.92 -1.32
N ASP A 38 4.58 -5.80 -1.40
CA ASP A 38 5.47 -6.87 -1.84
C ASP A 38 5.39 -8.09 -0.90
N GLN A 39 5.39 -7.86 0.41
CA GLN A 39 5.21 -8.93 1.39
C GLN A 39 3.85 -9.64 1.27
N LEU A 40 2.77 -8.90 0.98
CA LEU A 40 1.44 -9.49 0.73
C LEU A 40 1.43 -10.30 -0.57
N ALA A 41 2.09 -9.82 -1.61
CA ALA A 41 2.20 -10.53 -2.88
C ALA A 41 3.03 -11.81 -2.73
N LEU A 42 4.17 -11.76 -2.04
CA LEU A 42 4.99 -12.93 -1.73
C LEU A 42 4.20 -13.98 -0.96
N MET A 43 3.39 -13.57 0.03
CA MET A 43 2.52 -14.51 0.74
C MET A 43 1.54 -15.20 -0.23
N ALA A 44 0.93 -14.49 -1.17
CA ALA A 44 0.02 -15.12 -2.12
C ALA A 44 0.73 -16.11 -3.06
N ILE A 45 1.98 -15.83 -3.42
CA ILE A 45 2.84 -16.69 -4.24
C ILE A 45 3.31 -17.92 -3.43
N ASP A 46 3.77 -17.73 -2.21
CA ASP A 46 4.32 -18.79 -1.35
C ASP A 46 3.27 -19.87 -1.01
N TYR A 47 2.00 -19.46 -0.87
CA TYR A 47 0.88 -20.37 -0.64
C TYR A 47 0.17 -20.81 -1.92
N ASP A 48 0.69 -20.42 -3.09
CA ASP A 48 0.19 -20.79 -4.42
C ASP A 48 -1.31 -20.53 -4.61
N TYR A 49 -1.77 -19.34 -4.20
CA TYR A 49 -3.19 -18.98 -4.37
C TYR A 49 -3.51 -18.70 -5.84
N GLU A 50 -4.34 -19.56 -6.43
CA GLU A 50 -4.84 -19.37 -7.81
C GLU A 50 -5.84 -18.20 -7.91
N ASN A 51 -6.60 -17.92 -6.85
CA ASN A 51 -7.64 -16.88 -6.78
C ASN A 51 -7.10 -15.53 -6.28
N VAL A 52 -6.08 -15.00 -6.93
CA VAL A 52 -5.37 -13.75 -6.55
C VAL A 52 -6.32 -12.54 -6.42
N ASP A 53 -7.37 -12.46 -7.23
CA ASP A 53 -8.38 -11.40 -7.17
C ASP A 53 -9.17 -11.44 -5.85
N GLU A 54 -9.55 -12.63 -5.40
CA GLU A 54 -10.28 -12.83 -4.15
C GLU A 54 -9.39 -12.51 -2.95
N TYR A 55 -8.14 -12.97 -2.97
CA TYR A 55 -7.12 -12.63 -1.98
C TYR A 55 -6.97 -11.10 -1.84
N SER A 56 -6.80 -10.41 -2.98
CA SER A 56 -6.62 -8.95 -3.01
C SER A 56 -7.85 -8.21 -2.48
N CYS A 57 -9.05 -8.64 -2.85
CA CYS A 57 -10.31 -8.09 -2.35
C CYS A 57 -10.48 -8.30 -0.84
N TYR A 58 -10.11 -9.49 -0.34
CA TYR A 58 -10.16 -9.80 1.09
C TYR A 58 -9.22 -8.90 1.90
N VAL A 59 -7.97 -8.76 1.45
CA VAL A 59 -6.96 -7.89 2.10
C VAL A 59 -7.45 -6.45 2.16
N ALA A 60 -7.94 -5.88 1.05
CA ALA A 60 -8.46 -4.51 1.01
C ALA A 60 -9.62 -4.30 1.99
N ARG A 61 -10.58 -5.23 2.03
CA ARG A 61 -11.72 -5.18 2.96
C ARG A 61 -11.29 -5.26 4.43
N LYS A 62 -10.36 -6.17 4.76
CA LYS A 62 -9.88 -6.35 6.13
C LYS A 62 -9.06 -5.17 6.60
N LEU A 63 -8.17 -4.62 5.75
CA LEU A 63 -7.39 -3.43 6.05
C LEU A 63 -8.31 -2.24 6.42
N LYS A 64 -9.36 -2.00 5.64
CA LYS A 64 -10.35 -0.96 5.94
C LYS A 64 -10.99 -1.16 7.32
N LYS A 65 -11.44 -2.38 7.63
CA LYS A 65 -12.04 -2.70 8.94
C LYS A 65 -11.06 -2.50 10.09
N MET A 66 -9.80 -2.94 9.93
CA MET A 66 -8.76 -2.76 10.95
C MET A 66 -8.46 -1.29 11.21
N ILE A 67 -8.41 -0.44 10.18
CA ILE A 67 -8.19 1.00 10.33
C ILE A 67 -9.32 1.64 11.14
N VAL A 68 -10.59 1.32 10.81
CA VAL A 68 -11.76 1.83 11.53
C VAL A 68 -11.72 1.39 12.99
N TYR A 69 -11.57 0.08 13.23
CA TYR A 69 -11.51 -0.48 14.58
C TYR A 69 -10.40 0.16 15.42
N ARG A 70 -9.19 0.31 14.87
CA ARG A 70 -8.08 0.94 15.59
C ARG A 70 -8.36 2.40 15.91
N ARG A 71 -9.02 3.15 15.03
CA ARG A 71 -9.40 4.56 15.29
C ARG A 71 -10.47 4.69 16.37
N GLU A 72 -11.41 3.74 16.43
CA GLU A 72 -12.49 3.74 17.43
C GLU A 72 -12.03 3.26 18.81
N ASN A 73 -10.91 2.53 18.87
CA ASN A 73 -10.36 1.94 20.09
C ASN A 73 -8.96 2.50 20.46
N SER A 74 -8.59 3.68 19.92
CA SER A 74 -7.36 4.42 20.30
C SER A 74 -7.68 5.70 21.04
#